data_AF-A0A8J4BK59-F1
#
_entry.id   AF-A0A8J4BK59-F1
#
_cell.length_a   1.000
_cell.length_b   1.000
_cell.length_c   1.000
_cell.angle_alpha   90.00
_cell.angle_beta   90.00
_cell.angle_gamma   90.00
#
_symmetry.space_group_name_H-M   'P 1'
#
loop_
_entity.id
_entity.type
_entity.pdbx_description
1 polymer ?
#
loop_
_entity_poly.entity_id
_entity_poly.type
_entity_poly.pdbx_seq_one_letter_code
_entity_poly.pdbx_strand_id
1 'polypeptide(L)'
;MAARRRGVIVNIGSMASRGHTPFTTAYNTSKAAVESLTHSLRLELMPYGIAVIYVAPTWCRTAIAANSTMPSDAEWRAGLYGAIQELVLRETKAINAPGAWPPSRIAARIVDAAFHNRPPVEVYGGGQYLALGFLAAWVPRWLRDWVIWHKSGLGHLARLVSTATTGRATATASLPPGDDTCTIAAPADAAGTAAAAAGNF
;
A
#
# COMPACT_ATOMS: atom_id res chain seq x y z
N MET A 1 6.60 -22.94 -22.91
CA MET A 1 7.69 -21.99 -23.25
C MET A 1 9.05 -22.62 -22.99
N ALA A 2 9.25 -23.28 -21.85
CA ALA A 2 10.52 -23.93 -21.49
C ALA A 2 11.07 -24.90 -22.56
N ALA A 3 10.25 -25.83 -23.07
CA ALA A 3 10.66 -26.74 -24.14
C ALA A 3 11.07 -26.03 -25.44
N ARG A 4 10.45 -24.88 -25.75
CA ARG A 4 10.74 -24.06 -26.94
C ARG A 4 11.92 -23.10 -26.73
N ARG A 5 12.45 -23.03 -25.51
CA ARG A 5 13.50 -22.10 -25.06
C ARG A 5 13.28 -20.63 -25.46
N ARG A 6 12.02 -20.22 -25.55
CA ARG A 6 11.58 -18.89 -25.99
C ARG A 6 10.20 -18.56 -25.43
N GLY A 7 10.06 -17.34 -24.92
CA GLY A 7 8.78 -16.79 -24.45
C GLY A 7 8.98 -15.51 -23.67
N VAL A 8 7.89 -14.77 -23.48
CA VAL A 8 7.85 -13.57 -22.64
C VAL A 8 6.64 -13.67 -21.72
N ILE A 9 6.86 -13.50 -20.42
CA ILE A 9 5.82 -13.39 -19.40
C ILE A 9 5.75 -11.92 -18.99
N VAL A 10 4.55 -11.36 -18.94
CA VAL A 10 4.34 -9.97 -18.54
C VAL A 10 3.42 -9.94 -17.33
N ASN A 11 3.94 -9.44 -16.21
CA ASN A 11 3.17 -9.31 -14.97
C ASN A 11 2.78 -7.85 -14.75
N ILE A 12 1.48 -7.60 -14.57
CA ILE A 12 0.94 -6.26 -14.31
C ILE A 12 1.04 -5.93 -12.82
N GLY A 13 2.12 -5.27 -12.45
CA GLY A 13 2.37 -4.70 -11.14
C GLY A 13 1.71 -3.34 -10.94
N SER A 14 2.35 -2.51 -10.12
CA SER A 14 1.90 -1.17 -9.78
C SER A 14 3.03 -0.39 -9.14
N MET A 15 3.03 0.94 -9.30
CA MET A 15 3.86 1.83 -8.49
C MET A 15 3.69 1.66 -6.97
N ALA A 16 2.51 1.19 -6.55
CA ALA A 16 2.19 0.90 -5.15
C ALA A 16 3.05 -0.19 -4.51
N SER A 17 3.79 -0.99 -5.30
CA SER A 17 4.72 -1.98 -4.74
C SER A 17 5.92 -1.36 -4.03
N ARG A 18 6.25 -0.10 -4.35
CA ARG A 18 7.38 0.66 -3.78
C ARG A 18 6.94 1.93 -3.06
N GLY A 19 5.79 2.49 -3.43
CA GLY A 19 5.16 3.64 -2.79
C GLY A 19 4.24 3.20 -1.66
N HIS A 20 4.65 3.43 -0.40
CA HIS A 20 3.88 3.04 0.77
C HIS A 20 2.83 4.11 1.12
N THR A 21 1.66 4.02 0.49
CA THR A 21 0.53 4.90 0.79
C THR A 21 -0.36 4.31 1.89
N PRO A 22 -0.77 5.10 2.91
CA PRO A 22 -1.74 4.66 3.91
C PRO A 22 -3.09 4.26 3.30
N PHE A 23 -3.88 3.49 4.06
CA PHE A 23 -5.23 2.99 3.71
C PHE A 23 -5.32 2.07 2.49
N THR A 24 -4.19 1.76 1.85
CA THR A 24 -4.08 0.88 0.69
C THR A 24 -3.13 -0.29 0.96
N THR A 25 -2.85 -0.58 2.24
CA THR A 25 -1.86 -1.58 2.67
C THR A 25 -2.05 -2.94 1.98
N ALA A 26 -3.26 -3.48 1.95
CA ALA A 26 -3.52 -4.78 1.31
C ALA A 26 -3.18 -4.75 -0.19
N TYR A 27 -3.55 -3.66 -0.88
CA TYR A 27 -3.23 -3.46 -2.29
C TYR A 27 -1.71 -3.34 -2.50
N ASN A 28 -1.03 -2.49 -1.72
CA ASN A 28 0.41 -2.27 -1.80
C ASN A 28 1.18 -3.58 -1.58
N THR A 29 0.82 -4.34 -0.54
CA THR A 29 1.41 -5.66 -0.25
C THR A 29 1.19 -6.64 -1.39
N SER A 30 -0.02 -6.72 -1.94
CA SER A 30 -0.29 -7.62 -3.08
C SER A 30 0.56 -7.28 -4.31
N LYS A 31 0.79 -5.98 -4.57
CA LYS A 31 1.61 -5.52 -5.70
C LYS A 31 3.10 -5.66 -5.44
N ALA A 32 3.55 -5.53 -4.20
CA ALA A 32 4.92 -5.87 -3.79
C ALA A 32 5.20 -7.37 -3.96
N ALA A 33 4.24 -8.23 -3.64
CA ALA A 33 4.36 -9.67 -3.88
C ALA A 33 4.52 -9.98 -5.38
N VAL A 34 3.74 -9.31 -6.24
CA VAL A 34 3.88 -9.46 -7.71
C VAL A 34 5.25 -9.00 -8.20
N GLU A 35 5.77 -7.89 -7.68
CA GLU A 35 7.12 -7.41 -8.01
C GLU A 35 8.19 -8.46 -7.65
N SER A 36 8.18 -8.93 -6.40
CA SER A 36 9.11 -9.96 -5.91
C SER A 36 9.02 -11.24 -6.74
N LEU A 37 7.80 -11.74 -6.97
CA LEU A 37 7.53 -12.90 -7.83
C LEU A 37 8.13 -12.73 -9.22
N THR A 38 7.96 -11.56 -9.82
CA THR A 38 8.42 -11.29 -11.19
C THR A 38 9.94 -11.31 -11.28
N HIS A 39 10.63 -10.69 -10.32
CA HIS A 39 12.09 -10.67 -10.31
C HIS A 39 12.71 -12.03 -10.00
N SER A 40 12.10 -12.81 -9.10
CA SER A 40 12.52 -14.19 -8.81
C SER A 40 12.33 -15.09 -10.04
N LEU A 41 11.13 -15.08 -10.65
CA LEU A 41 10.86 -15.86 -11.87
C LEU A 41 11.79 -15.48 -13.01
N ARG A 42 12.15 -14.20 -13.15
CA ARG A 42 13.11 -13.78 -14.18
C ARG A 42 14.45 -14.50 -14.03
N LEU A 43 14.95 -14.65 -12.80
CA LEU A 43 16.22 -15.34 -12.53
C LEU A 43 16.09 -16.84 -12.80
N GLU A 44 15.02 -17.46 -12.29
CA GLU A 44 14.76 -18.89 -12.45
C GLU A 44 14.53 -19.30 -13.91
N LEU A 45 13.90 -18.42 -14.70
CA LEU A 45 13.52 -18.70 -16.09
C LEU A 45 14.57 -18.25 -17.12
N MET A 46 15.60 -17.49 -16.70
CA MET A 46 16.70 -17.04 -17.57
C MET A 46 17.40 -18.21 -18.30
N PRO A 47 17.72 -19.35 -17.67
CA PRO A 47 18.36 -20.49 -18.35
C PRO A 47 17.50 -21.13 -19.44
N TYR A 48 16.19 -20.86 -19.44
CA TYR A 48 15.24 -21.36 -20.42
C TYR A 48 14.98 -20.38 -21.57
N GLY A 49 15.69 -19.26 -21.65
CA GLY A 49 15.47 -18.26 -22.70
C GLY A 49 14.10 -17.57 -22.62
N ILE A 50 13.50 -17.56 -21.43
CA ILE A 50 12.19 -16.92 -21.18
C ILE A 50 12.45 -15.58 -20.49
N ALA A 51 11.97 -14.50 -21.08
CA ALA A 51 11.98 -13.19 -20.45
C ALA A 51 10.76 -13.03 -19.54
N VAL A 52 10.93 -12.31 -18.44
CA VAL A 52 9.84 -11.94 -17.53
C VAL A 52 9.91 -10.44 -17.32
N ILE A 53 8.82 -9.73 -17.64
CA ILE A 53 8.71 -8.28 -17.59
C ILE A 53 7.79 -7.90 -16.43
N TYR A 54 8.29 -7.03 -15.55
CA TYR A 54 7.48 -6.35 -14.56
C TYR A 54 6.94 -5.05 -15.13
N VAL A 55 5.63 -4.86 -15.10
CA VAL A 55 5.01 -3.60 -15.51
C VAL A 55 4.57 -2.86 -14.26
N ALA A 56 5.09 -1.65 -14.04
CA ALA A 56 4.61 -0.74 -13.00
C ALA A 56 3.96 0.50 -13.64
N PRO A 57 2.64 0.44 -13.94
CA PRO A 57 1.91 1.62 -14.34
C PRO A 57 1.91 2.64 -13.20
N THR A 58 2.03 3.91 -13.57
CA THR A 58 1.62 5.03 -12.70
C THR A 58 0.11 5.20 -12.78
N TRP A 59 -0.41 6.35 -12.34
CA TRP A 59 -1.82 6.72 -12.46
C TRP A 59 -2.32 6.48 -13.89
N CYS A 60 -3.28 5.58 -14.04
CA CYS A 60 -3.88 5.20 -15.31
C CYS A 60 -5.39 5.32 -15.21
N ARG A 61 -6.00 6.05 -16.15
CA ARG A 61 -7.46 6.30 -16.17
C ARG A 61 -8.22 5.01 -16.48
N THR A 62 -8.57 4.28 -15.43
CA THR A 62 -9.26 2.99 -15.48
C THR A 62 -10.37 2.98 -14.45
N ALA A 63 -11.26 1.98 -14.52
CA ALA A 63 -12.33 1.80 -13.55
C ALA A 63 -11.85 1.31 -12.16
N ILE A 64 -10.54 1.19 -11.91
CA ILE A 64 -10.03 0.67 -10.63
C ILE A 64 -10.46 1.52 -9.43
N ALA A 65 -10.50 2.84 -9.59
CA ALA A 65 -10.97 3.77 -8.58
C ALA A 65 -12.48 3.64 -8.35
N ALA A 66 -13.25 3.41 -9.42
CA ALA A 66 -14.70 3.22 -9.36
C ALA A 66 -15.07 1.88 -8.70
N ASN A 67 -14.24 0.85 -8.87
CA ASN A 67 -14.42 -0.48 -8.28
C ASN A 67 -13.85 -0.59 -6.85
N SER A 68 -13.20 0.46 -6.34
CA SER A 68 -12.71 0.49 -4.97
C SER A 68 -13.90 0.77 -4.05
N THR A 69 -14.43 -0.26 -3.40
CA THR A 69 -15.52 -0.13 -2.45
C THR A 69 -14.98 0.25 -1.08
N MET A 70 -15.59 1.26 -0.47
CA MET A 70 -15.43 1.55 0.95
C MET A 70 -16.61 0.94 1.70
N PRO A 71 -16.40 0.40 2.91
CA PRO A 71 -17.50 0.10 3.80
C PRO A 71 -18.36 1.36 3.99
N SER A 72 -19.67 1.21 3.96
CA SER A 72 -20.63 2.32 4.03
C SER A 72 -21.66 2.14 5.13
N ASP A 73 -21.52 1.09 5.94
CA ASP A 73 -22.38 0.82 7.08
C ASP A 73 -22.21 1.89 8.18
N ALA A 74 -23.24 2.03 9.00
CA ALA A 74 -23.31 3.07 10.02
C ALA A 74 -22.22 2.89 11.10
N GLU A 75 -21.88 1.64 11.41
CA GLU A 75 -20.83 1.30 12.38
C GLU A 75 -19.46 1.78 11.91
N TRP A 76 -19.10 1.48 10.65
CA TRP A 76 -17.85 1.96 10.05
C TRP A 76 -17.78 3.49 10.00
N ARG A 77 -18.88 4.15 9.62
CA ARG A 77 -18.96 5.63 9.57
C ARG A 77 -18.81 6.29 10.94
N ALA A 78 -19.34 5.66 11.99
CA ALA A 78 -19.19 6.12 13.36
C ALA A 78 -17.78 5.85 13.94
N GLY A 79 -17.02 4.94 13.31
CA GLY A 79 -15.66 4.61 13.71
C GLY A 79 -14.61 5.69 13.35
N LEU A 80 -13.40 5.50 13.88
CA LEU A 80 -12.26 6.42 13.69
C LEU A 80 -11.89 6.64 12.21
N TYR A 81 -12.03 5.62 11.37
CA TYR A 81 -11.77 5.72 9.93
C TYR A 81 -12.90 6.41 9.17
N GLY A 82 -14.15 6.32 9.65
CA GLY A 82 -15.27 7.10 9.12
C GLY A 82 -15.03 8.60 9.25
N ALA A 83 -14.48 9.05 10.39
CA ALA A 83 -14.13 10.45 10.65
C ALA A 83 -13.04 11.02 9.72
N ILE A 84 -12.26 10.16 9.05
CA ILE A 84 -11.25 10.56 8.06
C ILE A 84 -11.57 10.07 6.64
N GLN A 85 -12.81 9.63 6.37
CA GLN A 85 -13.20 9.01 5.11
C GLN A 85 -12.86 9.88 3.89
N GLU A 86 -13.06 11.20 3.97
CA GLU A 86 -12.76 12.10 2.86
C GLU A 86 -11.27 12.13 2.50
N LEU A 87 -10.39 12.01 3.50
CA LEU A 87 -8.94 11.96 3.30
C LEU A 87 -8.53 10.64 2.62
N VAL A 88 -9.16 9.54 3.02
CA VAL A 88 -8.97 8.23 2.37
C VAL A 88 -9.44 8.28 0.90
N LEU A 89 -10.62 8.87 0.65
CA LEU A 89 -11.18 8.98 -0.71
C LEU A 89 -10.39 9.93 -1.61
N ARG A 90 -9.71 10.93 -1.05
CA ARG A 90 -8.87 11.87 -1.82
C ARG A 90 -7.74 11.14 -2.56
N GLU A 91 -7.11 10.18 -1.91
CA GLU A 91 -6.05 9.35 -2.52
C GLU A 91 -6.60 8.50 -3.67
N THR A 92 -7.77 7.87 -3.48
CA THR A 92 -8.43 7.10 -4.55
C THR A 92 -8.82 7.98 -5.75
N LYS A 93 -9.26 9.22 -5.50
CA LYS A 93 -9.61 10.19 -6.56
C LYS A 93 -8.37 10.65 -7.35
N ALA A 94 -7.18 10.63 -6.75
CA ALA A 94 -5.93 11.01 -7.42
C ALA A 94 -5.59 10.11 -8.62
N ILE A 95 -6.16 8.90 -8.69
CA ILE A 95 -6.03 7.96 -9.82
C ILE A 95 -6.53 8.55 -11.14
N ASN A 96 -7.55 9.41 -11.07
CA ASN A 96 -8.15 10.07 -12.23
C ASN A 96 -7.63 11.50 -12.45
N ALA A 97 -6.52 11.89 -11.81
CA ALA A 97 -5.96 13.23 -11.96
C ALA A 97 -5.56 13.54 -13.42
N PRO A 98 -5.49 14.82 -13.83
CA PRO A 98 -5.18 15.23 -15.21
C PRO A 98 -3.87 14.64 -15.79
N GLY A 99 -2.92 14.23 -14.94
CA GLY A 99 -1.66 13.58 -15.35
C GLY A 99 -1.74 12.07 -15.57
N ALA A 100 -2.88 11.43 -15.34
CA ALA A 100 -3.05 9.99 -15.49
C ALA A 100 -3.01 9.57 -16.96
N TRP A 101 -2.27 8.50 -17.25
CA TRP A 101 -2.12 7.99 -18.60
C TRP A 101 -3.40 7.31 -19.10
N PRO A 102 -3.69 7.38 -20.41
CA PRO A 102 -4.73 6.55 -20.99
C PRO A 102 -4.27 5.07 -21.03
N PRO A 103 -5.18 4.10 -20.84
CA PRO A 103 -4.84 2.67 -20.88
C PRO A 103 -4.16 2.23 -22.18
N SER A 104 -4.55 2.82 -23.31
CA SER A 104 -3.95 2.55 -24.62
C SER A 104 -2.45 2.86 -24.66
N ARG A 105 -1.98 3.87 -23.92
CA ARG A 105 -0.57 4.28 -23.91
C ARG A 105 0.31 3.28 -23.15
N ILE A 106 -0.16 2.78 -22.01
CA ILE A 106 0.58 1.75 -21.28
C ILE A 106 0.50 0.40 -22.02
N ALA A 107 -0.65 0.07 -22.61
CA ALA A 107 -0.81 -1.13 -23.44
C ALA A 107 0.16 -1.13 -24.62
N ALA A 108 0.28 -0.02 -25.35
CA ALA A 108 1.24 0.11 -26.45
C ALA A 108 2.69 -0.12 -25.98
N ARG A 109 3.07 0.42 -24.83
CA ARG A 109 4.41 0.19 -24.23
C ARG A 109 4.64 -1.26 -23.82
N ILE A 110 3.62 -1.92 -23.27
CA ILE A 110 3.72 -3.33 -22.88
C ILE A 110 3.91 -4.20 -24.12
N VAL A 111 3.12 -3.97 -25.17
CA VAL A 111 3.23 -4.70 -26.44
C VAL A 111 4.61 -4.50 -27.05
N ASP A 112 5.05 -3.26 -27.18
CA ASP A 112 6.38 -2.91 -27.68
C ASP A 112 7.49 -3.61 -26.87
N ALA A 113 7.45 -3.55 -25.54
CA ALA A 113 8.39 -4.25 -24.66
C ALA A 113 8.39 -5.78 -24.85
N ALA A 114 7.22 -6.39 -25.04
CA ALA A 114 7.07 -7.83 -25.20
C ALA A 114 7.63 -8.35 -26.54
N PHE A 115 7.65 -7.53 -27.58
CA PHE A 115 8.17 -7.89 -28.91
C PHE A 115 9.61 -7.46 -29.17
N HIS A 116 10.27 -6.79 -28.22
CA HIS A 116 11.69 -6.47 -28.33
C HIS A 116 12.57 -7.73 -28.38
N ASN A 117 13.65 -7.69 -29.18
CA ASN A 117 14.64 -8.77 -29.23
C ASN A 117 15.32 -9.02 -27.88
N ARG A 118 15.41 -7.99 -27.04
CA ARG A 118 15.86 -8.05 -25.65
C ARG A 118 14.83 -7.34 -24.78
N PRO A 119 13.79 -8.06 -24.32
CA PRO A 119 12.74 -7.43 -23.53
C PRO A 119 13.31 -6.77 -22.26
N PRO A 120 12.85 -5.57 -21.90
CA PRO A 120 13.30 -4.91 -20.68
C PRO A 120 12.81 -5.67 -19.44
N VAL A 121 13.54 -5.55 -18.33
CA VAL A 121 13.12 -6.15 -17.06
C VAL A 121 11.89 -5.44 -16.50
N GLU A 122 11.82 -4.12 -16.65
CA GLU A 122 10.75 -3.29 -16.10
C GLU A 122 10.21 -2.30 -17.13
N VAL A 123 8.89 -2.11 -17.13
CA VAL A 123 8.19 -1.12 -17.95
C VAL A 123 7.40 -0.21 -17.02
N TYR A 124 7.72 1.08 -17.04
CA TYR A 124 7.06 2.07 -16.20
C TYR A 124 6.08 2.96 -16.97
N GLY A 125 5.01 3.37 -16.29
CA GLY A 125 4.07 4.39 -16.77
C GLY A 125 4.63 5.81 -16.70
N GLY A 126 5.75 6.11 -17.36
CA GLY A 126 6.25 7.49 -17.55
C GLY A 126 7.45 7.91 -16.69
N GLY A 127 8.06 9.05 -17.05
CA GLY A 127 9.32 9.55 -16.47
C GLY A 127 9.25 9.98 -15.00
N GLN A 128 8.04 10.05 -14.44
CA GLN A 128 7.80 10.36 -13.03
C GLN A 128 8.42 9.29 -12.10
N TYR A 129 8.50 8.03 -12.56
CA TYR A 129 9.13 6.95 -11.81
C TYR A 129 10.63 7.14 -11.63
N LEU A 130 11.33 7.52 -12.70
CA LEU A 130 12.78 7.74 -12.64
C LEU A 130 13.11 8.90 -11.70
N ALA A 131 12.33 9.98 -11.77
CA ALA A 131 12.50 11.14 -10.90
C ALA A 131 12.18 10.82 -9.42
N LEU A 132 11.03 10.17 -9.15
CA LEU A 132 10.64 9.83 -7.77
C LEU A 132 11.47 8.70 -7.18
N GLY A 133 11.82 7.67 -7.95
CA GLY A 133 12.60 6.53 -7.50
C GLY A 133 14.06 6.90 -7.23
N PHE A 134 14.69 7.67 -8.13
CA PHE A 134 16.04 8.18 -7.90
C PHE A 134 16.04 9.13 -6.71
N LEU A 135 15.17 10.15 -6.68
CA LEU A 135 15.14 11.11 -5.57
C LEU A 135 14.82 10.41 -4.23
N ALA A 136 13.84 9.50 -4.19
CA ALA A 136 13.48 8.77 -2.98
C ALA A 136 14.57 7.81 -2.48
N ALA A 137 15.51 7.39 -3.34
CA ALA A 137 16.68 6.63 -2.90
C ALA A 137 17.64 7.47 -2.05
N TRP A 138 17.70 8.79 -2.30
CA TRP A 138 18.52 9.75 -1.54
C TRP A 138 17.78 10.40 -0.37
N VAL A 139 16.44 10.36 -0.36
CA VAL A 139 15.66 10.90 0.76
C VAL A 139 15.64 9.89 1.92
N PRO A 140 16.12 10.27 3.11
CA PRO A 140 16.06 9.43 4.30
C PRO A 140 14.65 8.91 4.58
N ARG A 141 14.55 7.68 5.10
CA ARG A 141 13.27 7.02 5.42
C ARG A 141 12.37 7.91 6.28
N TRP A 142 12.93 8.49 7.35
CA TRP A 142 12.20 9.35 8.29
C TRP A 142 11.54 10.54 7.59
N LEU A 143 12.21 11.16 6.61
CA LEU A 143 11.68 12.32 5.91
C LEU A 143 10.54 11.92 4.96
N ARG A 144 10.67 10.77 4.29
CA ARG A 144 9.58 10.21 3.48
C ARG A 144 8.35 9.93 4.33
N ASP A 145 8.55 9.30 5.48
CA ASP A 145 7.47 8.91 6.38
C ASP A 145 6.81 10.16 7.01
N TRP A 146 7.60 11.16 7.36
CA TRP A 146 7.11 12.46 7.82
C TRP A 146 6.24 13.16 6.75
N VAL A 147 6.68 13.19 5.49
CA VAL A 147 5.88 13.77 4.40
C VAL A 147 4.57 13.01 4.22
N ILE A 148 4.61 11.67 4.26
CA ILE A 148 3.43 10.82 4.13
C ILE A 148 2.47 11.07 5.30
N TRP A 149 2.97 11.14 6.54
CA TRP A 149 2.17 11.41 7.73
C TRP A 149 1.34 12.70 7.60
N HIS A 150 1.97 13.78 7.18
CA HIS A 150 1.30 15.08 7.03
C HIS A 150 0.32 15.14 5.86
N LYS A 151 0.59 14.40 4.78
CA LYS A 151 -0.29 14.39 3.58
C LYS A 151 -1.46 13.43 3.68
N SER A 152 -1.31 12.32 4.39
CA SER A 152 -2.29 11.22 4.44
C SER A 152 -3.40 11.42 5.47
N GLY A 153 -3.35 12.44 6.33
CA GLY A 153 -4.35 12.62 7.37
C GLY A 153 -4.14 11.79 8.63
N LEU A 154 -3.03 11.04 8.73
CA LEU A 154 -2.68 10.28 9.93
C LEU A 154 -2.55 11.17 11.17
N GLY A 155 -2.08 12.41 11.04
CA GLY A 155 -2.07 13.37 12.14
C GLY A 155 -3.47 13.77 12.65
N HIS A 156 -4.50 13.74 11.80
CA HIS A 156 -5.88 13.92 12.25
C HIS A 156 -6.36 12.67 12.99
N LEU A 157 -6.11 11.48 12.42
CA LEU A 157 -6.44 10.21 13.07
C LEU A 157 -5.79 10.08 14.45
N ALA A 158 -4.51 10.44 14.58
CA ALA A 158 -3.78 10.41 15.85
C ALA A 158 -4.44 11.29 16.92
N ARG A 159 -4.92 12.48 16.54
CA ARG A 159 -5.68 13.37 17.44
C ARG A 159 -7.01 12.74 17.86
N LEU A 160 -7.74 12.15 16.93
CA LEU A 160 -9.01 11.46 17.23
C LEU A 160 -8.80 10.29 18.20
N VAL A 161 -7.76 9.48 17.97
CA VAL A 161 -7.38 8.38 18.86
C VAL A 161 -7.04 8.93 20.25
N SER A 162 -6.20 9.96 20.34
CA SER A 162 -5.84 10.57 21.63
C SER A 162 -7.08 11.06 22.39
N THR A 163 -8.01 11.74 21.73
CA THR A 163 -9.25 12.21 22.38
C THR A 163 -10.15 11.07 22.83
N ALA A 164 -10.25 9.98 22.05
CA ALA A 164 -11.03 8.81 22.42
C ALA A 164 -10.44 8.08 23.63
N THR A 165 -9.11 7.98 23.71
CA THR A 165 -8.41 7.37 24.84
C THR A 165 -8.52 8.22 26.10
N THR A 166 -8.34 9.54 26.00
CA THR A 166 -8.51 10.46 27.15
C THR A 166 -9.94 10.47 27.66
N GLY A 167 -10.94 10.51 26.77
CA GLY A 167 -12.36 10.46 27.14
C GLY A 167 -12.76 9.18 27.87
N ARG A 168 -12.19 8.04 27.44
CA ARG A 168 -12.39 6.74 28.11
C ARG A 168 -11.72 6.69 29.49
N ALA A 169 -10.52 7.27 29.62
CA ALA A 169 -9.80 7.36 30.91
C ALA A 169 -10.52 8.26 31.94
N THR A 170 -11.10 9.38 31.50
CA THR A 170 -11.93 10.25 32.36
C THR A 170 -13.26 9.61 32.75
N ALA A 171 -13.88 8.79 31.88
CA ALA A 171 -15.11 8.08 32.20
C ALA A 171 -14.90 6.93 33.22
N THR A 172 -13.72 6.30 33.23
CA THR A 172 -13.34 5.30 34.25
C THR A 172 -12.92 5.90 35.59
N ALA A 173 -12.53 7.19 35.63
CA ALA A 173 -12.12 7.87 36.86
C ALA A 173 -13.29 8.32 37.77
N SER A 174 -14.53 8.13 37.33
CA SER A 174 -15.75 8.52 38.08
C SER A 174 -16.59 7.34 38.59
N LEU A 175 -16.03 6.12 38.66
CA LEU A 175 -16.73 4.99 39.26
C LEU A 175 -16.59 5.03 40.79
N PRO A 176 -17.70 4.93 41.57
CA PRO A 176 -17.63 4.81 43.03
C PRO A 176 -16.98 3.47 43.44
N PRO A 177 -16.41 3.37 44.67
CA PRO A 177 -15.77 2.14 45.10
C PRO A 177 -16.83 1.07 45.44
N GLY A 178 -16.69 -0.12 44.84
CA GLY A 178 -17.43 -1.34 45.22
C GLY A 178 -18.02 -2.10 44.03
N ASP A 179 -17.35 -3.14 43.53
CA ASP A 179 -17.47 -4.52 44.03
C ASP A 179 -16.61 -5.43 43.14
N ASP A 180 -15.65 -6.12 43.77
CA ASP A 180 -14.67 -6.99 43.13
C ASP A 180 -15.31 -8.31 42.67
N THR A 181 -15.98 -8.32 41.51
CA THR A 181 -16.19 -9.57 40.76
C THR A 181 -16.28 -9.32 39.26
N CYS A 182 -15.12 -9.27 38.59
CA CYS A 182 -15.06 -9.51 37.15
C CYS A 182 -14.12 -10.70 36.89
N THR A 183 -14.74 -11.86 36.73
CA THR A 183 -14.10 -13.12 36.34
C THR A 183 -13.47 -12.95 34.96
N ILE A 184 -12.16 -12.75 34.90
CA ILE A 184 -11.40 -12.85 33.67
C ILE A 184 -11.15 -14.33 33.40
N ALA A 185 -11.91 -14.91 32.46
CA ALA A 185 -11.52 -16.16 31.83
C ALA A 185 -10.33 -15.86 30.89
N ALA A 186 -9.13 -16.09 31.39
CA ALA A 186 -7.92 -16.20 30.58
C ALA A 186 -7.93 -17.53 29.79
N PRO A 187 -7.40 -17.59 28.56
CA PRO A 187 -6.71 -18.76 28.10
C PRO A 187 -5.23 -18.68 28.53
N ALA A 188 -4.78 -19.78 29.09
CA ALA A 188 -3.46 -20.01 29.66
C ALA A 188 -2.35 -20.11 28.60
N ASP A 189 -1.13 -19.81 29.08
CA ASP A 189 0.19 -20.22 28.58
C ASP A 189 0.71 -19.54 27.29
N ALA A 190 1.91 -18.97 27.20
CA ALA A 190 3.02 -18.88 28.12
C ALA A 190 3.92 -17.66 27.80
N ALA A 191 4.65 -17.25 28.83
CA ALA A 191 5.47 -16.07 29.00
C ALA A 191 6.57 -15.81 27.95
N GLY A 192 6.89 -14.51 27.77
CA GLY A 192 8.06 -14.06 27.02
C GLY A 192 8.23 -12.53 26.97
N THR A 193 8.41 -11.89 28.12
CA THR A 193 9.05 -10.57 28.34
C THR A 193 8.60 -9.36 27.50
N ALA A 194 7.82 -8.49 28.12
CA ALA A 194 7.62 -7.11 27.72
C ALA A 194 8.89 -6.27 27.98
N ALA A 195 9.41 -5.62 26.93
CA ALA A 195 10.28 -4.46 27.05
C ALA A 195 9.56 -3.27 26.40
N ALA A 196 9.45 -2.20 27.18
CA ALA A 196 8.84 -0.94 26.81
C ALA A 196 9.48 -0.34 25.55
N ALA A 197 8.64 0.08 24.60
CA ALA A 197 9.02 1.02 23.56
C ALA A 197 7.82 1.92 23.26
N ALA A 198 7.50 2.80 24.21
CA ALA A 198 6.92 4.09 23.88
C ALA A 198 8.04 4.91 23.23
N GLY A 199 8.03 5.03 21.91
CA GLY A 199 9.04 5.80 21.19
C GLY A 199 8.81 5.77 19.69
N ASN A 200 8.39 6.92 19.17
CA ASN A 200 8.41 7.36 17.77
C ASN A 200 7.77 6.46 16.72
N PHE A 201 6.61 6.90 16.22
CA PHE A 201 6.40 7.13 14.78
C PHE A 201 5.48 8.34 14.58
#